data_AF-A0A3M0Y6F3-F1
#
_entry.id   AF-A0A3M0Y6F3-F1
#
_cell.length_a   1.000
_cell.length_b   1.000
_cell.length_c   1.000
_cell.angle_alpha   90.00
_cell.angle_beta   90.00
_cell.angle_gamma   90.00
#
_symmetry.space_group_name_H-M   'P 1'
#
loop_
_entity.id
_entity.type
_entity.pdbx_description
1 polymer ?
#
loop_
_entity_poly.entity_id
_entity_poly.type
_entity_poly.pdbx_seq_one_letter_code
_entity_poly.pdbx_strand_id
1 'polypeptide(L)'
;MDERVLRNIVLVSAAIAFLALMFAIAFYLNVLPLTSPDENSALTDCKVITYKGENALNVLLFADEKTAERYADNFLNIEPFKSFSDKVNFYYIDSPVQCELYKGIAVFCYSRELLRKAGSCPHDVVITFANYARNIRSSSYNGVVSLNLNHPVSVLWHELGHALGGLAEEYVPASLPWGAKNCVGQCSEFKSPTDGCFQGCSRKDYYRSIDEGIMRTLDSNTFGKFDEQLLKDKLERKIAKGKSRFIGFLVRKLSGCERSYYYLLELARDKNGKLSVVSKSLERGCAGSNGEGRGVVQVLDKQRHAILEKEFDATLFTDGISENTNELTGESFEPDRFYVSIPVTRGEESVRIETNGQAQEFKLDEVGGRACKIV
;
A
#
# COMPACT_ATOMS: atom_id res chain seq x y z
N MET A 1 57.14 11.67 -44.30
CA MET A 1 56.48 10.76 -43.35
C MET A 1 55.65 9.79 -44.18
N ASP A 2 55.80 8.47 -44.01
CA ASP A 2 55.12 7.45 -44.82
C ASP A 2 53.59 7.59 -44.67
N GLU A 3 52.85 7.57 -45.78
CA GLU A 3 51.37 7.61 -45.77
C GLU A 3 50.78 6.53 -44.86
N ARG A 4 51.42 5.36 -44.75
CA ARG A 4 50.99 4.29 -43.84
C ARG A 4 51.12 4.70 -42.37
N VAL A 5 52.20 5.41 -42.03
CA VAL A 5 52.44 5.91 -40.67
C VAL A 5 51.40 6.97 -40.33
N LEU A 6 51.12 7.91 -41.25
CA LEU A 6 50.08 8.91 -41.06
C LEU A 6 48.68 8.27 -40.92
N ARG A 7 48.33 7.29 -41.75
CA ARG A 7 47.05 6.58 -41.68
C ARG A 7 46.88 5.84 -40.36
N ASN A 8 47.93 5.17 -39.88
CA ASN A 8 47.89 4.47 -38.60
C ASN A 8 47.74 5.42 -37.41
N ILE A 9 48.42 6.58 -37.44
CA ILE A 9 48.25 7.62 -36.41
C ILE A 9 46.79 8.10 -36.38
N VAL A 10 46.20 8.42 -37.53
CA VAL A 10 44.80 8.89 -37.61
C VAL A 10 43.81 7.83 -37.09
N LEU A 11 44.00 6.55 -37.45
CA LEU A 11 43.13 5.47 -36.98
C LEU A 11 43.22 5.27 -35.46
N VAL A 12 44.43 5.31 -34.90
CA VAL A 12 44.64 5.17 -33.45
C VAL A 12 44.04 6.37 -32.71
N SER A 13 44.24 7.60 -33.20
CA SER A 13 43.65 8.80 -32.61
C SER A 13 42.12 8.76 -32.64
N ALA A 14 41.51 8.29 -33.74
CA ALA A 14 40.06 8.14 -33.85
C ALA A 14 39.52 7.09 -32.87
N ALA A 15 40.21 5.95 -32.70
CA ALA A 15 39.83 4.92 -31.75
C ALA A 15 39.91 5.39 -30.29
N ILE A 16 40.96 6.14 -29.93
CA ILE A 16 41.10 6.74 -28.60
C ILE A 16 39.99 7.77 -28.35
N ALA A 17 39.68 8.63 -29.32
CA ALA A 17 38.61 9.61 -29.19
C ALA A 17 37.24 8.94 -29.01
N PHE A 18 36.97 7.85 -29.73
CA PHE A 18 35.74 7.08 -29.59
C PHE A 18 35.64 6.42 -28.21
N LEU A 19 36.72 5.80 -27.71
CA LEU A 19 36.75 5.22 -26.37
C LEU A 19 36.58 6.28 -25.27
N ALA A 20 37.21 7.45 -25.41
CA ALA A 20 37.04 8.56 -24.49
C ALA A 20 35.59 9.08 -24.49
N LEU A 21 34.95 9.17 -25.66
CA LEU A 21 33.54 9.54 -25.77
C LEU A 21 32.62 8.51 -25.12
N MET A 22 32.86 7.21 -25.35
CA MET A 22 32.11 6.13 -24.71
C MET A 22 32.28 6.15 -23.19
N PHE A 23 33.50 6.40 -22.70
CA PHE A 23 33.76 6.54 -21.26
C PHE A 23 33.09 7.80 -20.70
N ALA A 24 33.11 8.93 -21.41
CA ALA A 24 32.43 10.15 -21.02
C ALA A 24 30.90 9.97 -21.01
N ILE A 25 30.31 9.27 -21.98
CA ILE A 25 28.88 8.94 -22.00
C ILE A 25 28.56 7.99 -20.84
N ALA A 26 29.33 6.93 -20.62
CA ALA A 26 29.12 6.02 -19.50
C ALA A 26 29.26 6.73 -18.15
N PHE A 27 30.27 7.60 -18.01
CA PHE A 27 30.45 8.42 -16.81
C PHE A 27 29.30 9.42 -16.65
N TYR A 28 28.90 10.13 -17.70
CA TYR A 28 27.77 11.05 -17.66
C TYR A 28 26.46 10.33 -17.31
N LEU A 29 26.21 9.15 -17.87
CA LEU A 29 25.04 8.33 -17.54
C LEU A 29 25.09 7.74 -16.12
N ASN A 30 26.27 7.50 -15.56
CA ASN A 30 26.45 7.03 -14.18
C ASN A 30 26.53 8.17 -13.15
N VAL A 31 26.88 9.39 -13.58
CA VAL A 31 27.08 10.59 -12.76
C VAL A 31 25.96 11.61 -12.94
N LEU A 32 24.96 11.31 -13.78
CA LEU A 32 23.71 12.08 -13.82
C LEU A 32 23.28 12.26 -12.37
N PRO A 33 23.40 13.49 -11.83
CA PRO A 33 23.20 13.72 -10.42
C PRO A 33 21.79 13.24 -10.15
N LEU A 34 21.68 12.45 -9.09
CA LEU A 34 20.43 12.21 -8.42
C LEU A 34 19.62 13.47 -8.50
N THR A 35 18.60 13.46 -9.35
CA THR A 35 17.70 14.60 -9.47
C THR A 35 17.20 14.76 -8.05
N SER A 36 17.69 15.82 -7.39
CA SER A 36 17.14 16.29 -6.13
C SER A 36 15.63 16.23 -6.30
N PRO A 37 14.88 15.74 -5.29
CA PRO A 37 13.43 15.66 -5.38
C PRO A 37 12.96 16.95 -6.03
N ASP A 38 12.21 16.82 -7.14
CA ASP A 38 11.81 17.97 -7.93
C ASP A 38 11.14 18.94 -6.96
N GLU A 39 11.86 19.99 -6.54
CA GLU A 39 11.37 20.90 -5.49
C GLU A 39 10.08 21.58 -5.96
N ASN A 40 9.81 21.50 -7.27
CA ASN A 40 8.62 21.99 -7.92
C ASN A 40 7.48 20.98 -8.06
N SER A 41 7.59 19.74 -7.53
CA SER A 41 6.43 18.85 -7.47
C SER A 41 5.46 19.38 -6.41
N ALA A 42 4.65 20.35 -6.81
CA ALA A 42 3.62 20.94 -5.98
C ALA A 42 2.69 19.82 -5.50
N LEU A 43 2.43 19.80 -4.20
CA LEU A 43 1.44 18.89 -3.63
C LEU A 43 0.09 19.20 -4.28
N THR A 44 -0.63 18.14 -4.64
CA THR A 44 -2.00 18.25 -5.11
C THR A 44 -2.90 18.81 -4.00
N ASP A 45 -3.89 19.62 -4.37
CA ASP A 45 -4.85 20.22 -3.44
C ASP A 45 -5.60 19.14 -2.65
N CYS A 46 -5.41 19.15 -1.33
CA CYS A 46 -6.01 18.21 -0.40
C CYS A 46 -7.25 18.83 0.24
N LYS A 47 -8.42 18.29 -0.07
CA LYS A 47 -9.70 18.81 0.44
C LYS A 47 -10.20 17.96 1.60
N VAL A 48 -10.88 18.59 2.54
CA VAL A 48 -11.39 17.95 3.75
C VAL A 48 -12.91 17.85 3.65
N ILE A 49 -13.45 16.63 3.73
CA ILE A 49 -14.90 16.41 3.89
C ILE A 49 -15.26 16.53 5.37
N THR A 50 -14.50 15.87 6.23
CA THR A 50 -14.72 15.88 7.67
C THR A 50 -13.40 15.69 8.43
N TYR A 51 -13.21 16.49 9.48
CA TYR A 51 -12.05 16.39 10.36
C TYR A 51 -12.51 16.32 11.83
N LYS A 52 -12.18 15.21 12.48
CA LYS A 52 -12.48 14.90 13.88
C LYS A 52 -11.26 15.03 14.81
N GLY A 53 -10.09 15.34 14.26
CA GLY A 53 -8.86 15.58 15.01
C GLY A 53 -7.70 14.70 14.55
N GLU A 54 -6.53 14.90 15.16
CA GLU A 54 -5.29 14.18 14.81
C GLU A 54 -5.31 12.70 15.23
N ASN A 55 -6.18 12.35 16.16
CA ASN A 55 -6.34 10.99 16.70
C ASN A 55 -7.55 10.29 16.07
N ALA A 56 -7.56 10.21 14.75
CA ALA A 56 -8.61 9.59 13.97
C ALA A 56 -7.99 8.77 12.83
N LEU A 57 -8.75 7.78 12.34
CA LEU A 57 -8.43 7.09 11.10
C LEU A 57 -8.57 8.07 9.94
N ASN A 58 -7.57 8.16 9.06
CA ASN A 58 -7.60 9.04 7.91
C ASN A 58 -7.95 8.26 6.65
N VAL A 59 -9.07 8.60 6.01
CA VAL A 59 -9.51 7.98 4.76
C VAL A 59 -9.35 9.02 3.66
N LEU A 60 -8.57 8.68 2.62
CA LEU A 60 -8.37 9.53 1.45
C LEU A 60 -9.11 8.96 0.24
N LEU A 61 -9.94 9.77 -0.41
CA LEU A 61 -10.67 9.41 -1.62
C LEU A 61 -10.12 10.16 -2.84
N PHE A 62 -9.81 9.44 -3.92
CA PHE A 62 -9.51 10.06 -5.21
C PHE A 62 -10.76 10.10 -6.08
N ALA A 63 -11.54 11.16 -5.96
CA ALA A 63 -12.80 11.34 -6.67
C ALA A 63 -13.24 12.81 -6.72
N ASP A 64 -14.24 13.11 -7.54
CA ASP A 64 -15.00 14.36 -7.41
C ASP A 64 -15.70 14.45 -6.04
N GLU A 65 -16.03 15.67 -5.62
CA GLU A 65 -16.63 15.95 -4.31
C GLU A 65 -17.88 15.10 -4.02
N LYS A 66 -18.81 15.02 -4.98
CA LYS A 66 -20.08 14.30 -4.81
C LYS A 66 -19.85 12.80 -4.64
N THR A 67 -18.94 12.22 -5.43
CA THR A 67 -18.57 10.81 -5.30
C THR A 67 -17.89 10.57 -3.96
N ALA A 68 -16.97 11.45 -3.55
CA ALA A 68 -16.24 11.32 -2.30
C ALA A 68 -17.18 11.39 -1.07
N GLU A 69 -18.09 12.36 -1.02
CA GLU A 69 -19.11 12.48 0.03
C GLU A 69 -19.99 11.24 0.12
N ARG A 70 -20.52 10.77 -1.02
CA ARG A 70 -21.35 9.56 -1.05
C ARG A 70 -20.63 8.35 -0.46
N TYR A 71 -19.36 8.12 -0.82
CA TYR A 71 -18.62 6.96 -0.31
C TYR A 71 -18.15 7.15 1.13
N ALA A 72 -17.86 8.39 1.56
CA ALA A 72 -17.58 8.70 2.96
C ALA A 72 -18.80 8.41 3.86
N ASP A 73 -20.01 8.79 3.43
CA ASP A 73 -21.25 8.46 4.16
C ASP A 73 -21.46 6.95 4.24
N ASN A 74 -21.25 6.24 3.13
CA ASN A 74 -21.42 4.78 3.10
C ASN A 74 -20.37 4.04 3.92
N PHE A 75 -19.13 4.54 4.03
CA PHE A 75 -18.10 3.97 4.88
C PHE A 75 -18.59 3.80 6.33
N LEU A 76 -19.36 4.78 6.84
CA LEU A 76 -19.84 4.81 8.22
C LEU A 76 -21.16 4.07 8.46
N ASN A 77 -21.72 3.39 7.46
CA ASN A 77 -23.03 2.74 7.57
C ASN A 77 -22.98 1.33 8.19
N ILE A 78 -21.79 0.80 8.46
CA ILE A 78 -21.60 -0.56 8.98
C ILE A 78 -20.67 -0.60 10.19
N GLU A 79 -20.88 -1.56 11.09
CA GLU A 79 -19.93 -1.81 12.18
C GLU A 79 -18.63 -2.46 11.69
N PRO A 80 -17.48 -2.20 12.36
CA PRO A 80 -17.32 -1.28 13.49
C PRO A 80 -17.18 0.20 13.07
N PHE A 81 -17.13 0.51 11.77
CA PHE A 81 -16.87 1.89 11.32
C PHE A 81 -17.91 2.90 11.82
N LYS A 82 -19.17 2.49 11.89
CA LYS A 82 -20.29 3.28 12.41
C LYS A 82 -20.06 3.74 13.84
N SER A 83 -19.67 2.84 14.74
CA SER A 83 -19.36 3.17 16.14
C SER A 83 -18.07 4.00 16.30
N PHE A 84 -17.26 4.11 15.25
CA PHE A 84 -16.05 4.95 15.19
C PHE A 84 -16.26 6.24 14.38
N SER A 85 -17.48 6.60 14.02
CA SER A 85 -17.76 7.79 13.18
C SER A 85 -17.23 9.12 13.73
N ASP A 86 -17.05 9.24 15.04
CA ASP A 86 -16.42 10.39 15.70
C ASP A 86 -14.88 10.37 15.65
N LYS A 87 -14.28 9.34 15.06
CA LYS A 87 -12.83 9.09 14.98
C LYS A 87 -12.38 8.73 13.56
N VAL A 88 -13.10 9.19 12.55
CA VAL A 88 -12.69 9.08 11.14
C VAL A 88 -12.62 10.47 10.52
N ASN A 89 -11.47 10.78 9.91
CA ASN A 89 -11.27 11.92 9.04
C ASN A 89 -11.45 11.47 7.59
N PHE A 90 -12.13 12.27 6.79
CA PHE A 90 -12.30 12.05 5.37
C PHE A 90 -11.70 13.20 4.59
N TYR A 91 -10.82 12.85 3.66
CA TYR A 91 -10.15 13.75 2.73
C TYR A 91 -10.46 13.32 1.30
N TYR A 92 -10.39 14.25 0.36
CA TYR A 92 -10.44 13.90 -1.05
C TYR A 92 -9.48 14.74 -1.89
N ILE A 93 -9.05 14.13 -3.00
CA ILE A 93 -8.30 14.78 -4.06
C ILE A 93 -9.10 14.62 -5.34
N ASP A 94 -9.55 15.74 -5.90
CA ASP A 94 -10.25 15.80 -7.18
C ASP A 94 -9.23 15.77 -8.33
N SER A 95 -8.60 14.61 -8.49
CA SER A 95 -7.62 14.36 -9.54
C SER A 95 -7.79 12.94 -10.06
N PRO A 96 -7.85 12.74 -11.38
CA PRO A 96 -7.93 11.40 -11.93
C PRO A 96 -6.68 10.59 -11.56
N VAL A 97 -6.92 9.33 -11.22
CA VAL A 97 -5.88 8.32 -11.00
C VAL A 97 -5.85 7.40 -12.20
N GLN A 98 -4.65 7.09 -12.69
CA GLN A 98 -4.49 6.06 -13.71
C GLN A 98 -4.58 4.69 -13.05
N CYS A 99 -5.64 3.95 -13.37
CA CYS A 99 -5.82 2.56 -12.99
C CYS A 99 -5.62 1.68 -14.22
N GLU A 100 -5.09 0.48 -14.00
CA GLU A 100 -4.94 -0.55 -15.02
C GLU A 100 -5.79 -1.79 -14.68
N LEU A 101 -5.89 -2.72 -15.64
CA LEU A 101 -6.53 -4.00 -15.40
C LEU A 101 -5.47 -5.05 -15.07
N TYR A 102 -5.38 -5.44 -13.79
CA TYR A 102 -4.49 -6.51 -13.38
C TYR A 102 -4.97 -7.84 -13.97
N LYS A 103 -4.11 -8.46 -14.79
CA LYS A 103 -4.43 -9.67 -15.57
C LYS A 103 -5.72 -9.58 -16.41
N GLY A 104 -6.17 -8.36 -16.73
CA GLY A 104 -7.42 -8.15 -17.47
C GLY A 104 -8.70 -8.41 -16.68
N ILE A 105 -8.63 -8.68 -15.37
CA ILE A 105 -9.79 -9.12 -14.57
C ILE A 105 -10.17 -8.16 -13.43
N ALA A 106 -9.24 -7.34 -12.93
CA ALA A 106 -9.48 -6.50 -11.75
C ALA A 106 -8.92 -5.09 -11.92
N VAL A 107 -9.61 -4.09 -11.37
CA VAL A 107 -9.12 -2.71 -11.29
C VAL A 107 -7.93 -2.65 -10.35
N PHE A 108 -6.80 -2.09 -10.80
CA PHE A 108 -5.61 -1.93 -9.99
C PHE A 108 -5.05 -0.51 -10.15
N CYS A 109 -5.13 0.29 -9.09
CA CYS A 109 -4.72 1.70 -9.12
C CYS A 109 -3.38 1.95 -8.40
N TYR A 110 -2.77 0.93 -7.81
CA TYR A 110 -1.59 1.08 -6.97
C TYR A 110 -0.32 1.37 -7.79
N SER A 111 0.11 2.62 -7.78
CA SER A 111 1.26 3.10 -8.54
C SER A 111 2.09 4.10 -7.74
N ARG A 112 3.34 4.32 -8.18
CA ARG A 112 4.18 5.39 -7.62
C ARG A 112 3.48 6.75 -7.69
N GLU A 113 2.84 7.06 -8.82
CA GLU A 113 2.15 8.34 -9.00
C GLU A 113 1.00 8.50 -8.00
N LEU A 114 0.18 7.46 -7.81
CA LEU A 114 -0.89 7.48 -6.81
C LEU A 114 -0.33 7.76 -5.42
N LEU A 115 0.71 7.04 -4.99
CA LEU A 115 1.28 7.21 -3.65
C LEU A 115 1.88 8.60 -3.45
N ARG A 116 2.54 9.15 -4.48
CA ARG A 116 3.03 10.54 -4.46
C ARG A 116 1.90 11.54 -4.29
N LYS A 117 0.83 11.42 -5.07
CA LYS A 117 -0.37 12.26 -4.96
C LYS A 117 -1.06 12.08 -3.59
N ALA A 118 -1.15 10.85 -3.09
CA ALA A 118 -1.76 10.54 -1.81
C ALA A 118 -1.02 11.21 -0.65
N GLY A 119 0.30 11.38 -0.80
CA GLY A 119 1.13 12.14 0.14
C GLY A 119 0.71 13.60 0.36
N SER A 120 -0.15 14.17 -0.49
CA SER A 120 -0.76 15.48 -0.22
C SER A 120 -1.68 15.51 1.00
N CYS A 121 -2.26 14.36 1.39
CA CYS A 121 -3.21 14.26 2.49
C CYS A 121 -2.75 13.26 3.56
N PRO A 122 -3.12 13.45 4.83
CA PRO A 122 -3.11 12.36 5.81
C PRO A 122 -3.98 11.19 5.33
N HIS A 123 -3.43 9.97 5.36
CA HIS A 123 -4.17 8.78 4.94
C HIS A 123 -3.64 7.51 5.62
N ASP A 124 -4.55 6.71 6.15
CA ASP A 124 -4.33 5.34 6.62
C ASP A 124 -4.84 4.33 5.59
N VAL A 125 -5.82 4.72 4.78
CA VAL A 125 -6.35 3.97 3.64
C VAL A 125 -6.64 4.94 2.50
N VAL A 126 -6.38 4.51 1.27
CA VAL A 126 -6.67 5.25 0.05
C VAL A 126 -7.76 4.52 -0.74
N ILE A 127 -8.80 5.21 -1.14
CA ILE A 127 -9.88 4.68 -1.97
C ILE A 127 -9.82 5.37 -3.32
N THR A 128 -9.80 4.57 -4.37
CA THR A 128 -9.76 5.01 -5.76
C THR A 128 -10.95 4.43 -6.51
N PHE A 129 -11.38 5.13 -7.56
CA PHE A 129 -12.56 4.76 -8.34
C PHE A 129 -12.23 4.70 -9.81
N ALA A 130 -12.72 3.66 -10.47
CA ALA A 130 -12.68 3.54 -11.91
C ALA A 130 -14.02 3.02 -12.44
N ASN A 131 -14.31 3.30 -13.71
CA ASN A 131 -15.53 2.85 -14.37
C ASN A 131 -15.18 1.81 -15.45
N TYR A 132 -15.43 0.54 -15.14
CA TYR A 132 -15.22 -0.59 -16.05
C TYR A 132 -16.48 -1.45 -16.12
N ALA A 133 -16.57 -2.34 -17.12
CA ALA A 133 -17.68 -3.30 -17.19
C ALA A 133 -17.85 -4.07 -15.87
N ARG A 134 -19.09 -4.47 -15.53
CA ARG A 134 -19.45 -5.08 -14.23
C ARG A 134 -18.71 -6.40 -13.94
N ASN A 135 -18.16 -7.06 -14.96
CA ASN A 135 -17.35 -8.26 -14.78
C ASN A 135 -15.90 -7.96 -14.37
N ILE A 136 -15.46 -6.70 -14.43
CA ILE A 136 -14.14 -6.26 -13.95
C ILE A 136 -14.21 -6.04 -12.45
N ARG A 137 -13.43 -6.83 -11.71
CA ARG A 137 -13.39 -6.92 -10.26
C ARG A 137 -12.87 -5.66 -9.60
N SER A 138 -13.34 -5.39 -8.37
CA SER A 138 -12.67 -4.45 -7.48
C SER A 138 -11.42 -5.12 -6.90
N SER A 139 -10.59 -4.38 -6.18
CA SER A 139 -9.39 -4.94 -5.57
C SER A 139 -8.97 -4.19 -4.31
N SER A 140 -8.22 -4.88 -3.45
CA SER A 140 -7.55 -4.31 -2.30
C SER A 140 -6.09 -4.70 -2.29
N TYR A 141 -5.20 -3.71 -2.15
CA TYR A 141 -3.76 -3.92 -2.16
C TYR A 141 -3.02 -2.88 -1.33
N ASN A 142 -2.27 -3.34 -0.32
CA ASN A 142 -1.34 -2.53 0.46
C ASN A 142 -1.96 -1.22 1.03
N GLY A 143 -3.21 -1.30 1.50
CA GLY A 143 -3.96 -0.15 2.02
C GLY A 143 -4.62 0.74 0.96
N VAL A 144 -4.60 0.32 -0.31
CA VAL A 144 -5.30 0.97 -1.41
C VAL A 144 -6.46 0.09 -1.87
N VAL A 145 -7.66 0.65 -1.83
CA VAL A 145 -8.88 0.04 -2.33
C VAL A 145 -9.20 0.61 -3.72
N SER A 146 -9.29 -0.26 -4.72
CA SER A 146 -9.57 0.07 -6.13
C SER A 146 -10.99 -0.37 -6.48
N LEU A 147 -11.94 0.55 -6.51
CA LEU A 147 -13.36 0.22 -6.73
C LEU A 147 -13.77 0.40 -8.19
N ASN A 148 -14.44 -0.62 -8.72
CA ASN A 148 -15.26 -0.45 -9.93
C ASN A 148 -16.61 0.19 -9.56
N LEU A 149 -16.91 1.36 -10.11
CA LEU A 149 -18.14 2.11 -9.84
C LEU A 149 -19.43 1.39 -10.29
N ASN A 150 -19.32 0.34 -11.11
CA ASN A 150 -20.46 -0.49 -11.51
C ASN A 150 -20.77 -1.64 -10.54
N HIS A 151 -20.05 -1.73 -9.41
CA HIS A 151 -20.31 -2.67 -8.33
C HIS A 151 -21.23 -2.08 -7.24
N PRO A 152 -21.95 -2.93 -6.48
CA PRO A 152 -22.70 -2.49 -5.32
C PRO A 152 -21.75 -1.94 -4.24
N VAL A 153 -22.26 -1.01 -3.45
CA VAL A 153 -21.49 -0.34 -2.39
C VAL A 153 -20.97 -1.31 -1.32
N SER A 154 -21.60 -2.48 -1.13
CA SER A 154 -21.11 -3.50 -0.19
C SER A 154 -19.70 -3.99 -0.52
N VAL A 155 -19.25 -3.88 -1.77
CA VAL A 155 -17.86 -4.15 -2.16
C VAL A 155 -16.89 -3.20 -1.47
N LEU A 156 -17.26 -1.94 -1.18
CA LEU A 156 -16.42 -1.05 -0.38
C LEU A 156 -16.05 -1.70 0.96
N TRP A 157 -17.04 -2.21 1.69
CA TRP A 157 -16.82 -2.77 3.03
C TRP A 157 -16.00 -4.05 2.95
N HIS A 158 -16.26 -4.89 1.96
CA HIS A 158 -15.46 -6.08 1.68
C HIS A 158 -13.97 -5.73 1.50
N GLU A 159 -13.66 -4.81 0.58
CA GLU A 159 -12.27 -4.43 0.28
C GLU A 159 -11.58 -3.71 1.46
N LEU A 160 -12.36 -2.99 2.28
CA LEU A 160 -11.88 -2.42 3.55
C LEU A 160 -11.56 -3.48 4.60
N GLY A 161 -12.28 -4.61 4.60
CA GLY A 161 -11.95 -5.78 5.41
C GLY A 161 -10.52 -6.25 5.16
N HIS A 162 -10.12 -6.35 3.90
CA HIS A 162 -8.72 -6.61 3.53
C HIS A 162 -7.80 -5.45 3.95
N ALA A 163 -8.10 -4.22 3.52
CA ALA A 163 -7.18 -3.09 3.65
C ALA A 163 -6.88 -2.69 5.11
N LEU A 164 -7.88 -2.81 5.99
CA LEU A 164 -7.80 -2.36 7.39
C LEU A 164 -7.76 -3.52 8.40
N GLY A 165 -8.32 -4.68 8.05
CA GLY A 165 -8.37 -5.84 8.93
C GLY A 165 -7.32 -6.90 8.62
N GLY A 166 -6.83 -6.96 7.38
CA GLY A 166 -6.10 -8.11 6.86
C GLY A 166 -6.97 -9.37 6.92
N LEU A 167 -8.29 -9.22 6.70
CA LEU A 167 -9.24 -10.33 6.68
C LEU A 167 -9.04 -11.14 5.39
N ALA A 168 -9.16 -12.45 5.47
CA ALA A 168 -9.19 -13.34 4.32
C ALA A 168 -10.60 -13.48 3.76
N GLU A 169 -10.71 -14.04 2.55
CA GLU A 169 -11.97 -14.49 1.98
C GLU A 169 -12.58 -15.63 2.80
N GLU A 170 -13.88 -15.54 3.05
CA GLU A 170 -14.63 -16.59 3.75
C GLU A 170 -15.37 -17.54 2.79
N TYR A 171 -15.42 -17.25 1.48
CA TYR A 171 -15.93 -18.18 0.47
C TYR A 171 -14.88 -19.24 0.09
N VAL A 172 -15.29 -20.29 -0.62
CA VAL A 172 -14.42 -21.39 -1.05
C VAL A 172 -14.71 -21.75 -2.52
N PRO A 173 -13.69 -21.92 -3.37
CA PRO A 173 -12.25 -21.78 -3.07
C PRO A 173 -11.77 -20.32 -3.15
N ALA A 174 -10.79 -19.99 -2.31
CA ALA A 174 -10.00 -18.77 -2.38
C ALA A 174 -8.57 -19.02 -1.87
N SER A 175 -7.68 -18.04 -2.02
CA SER A 175 -6.36 -18.08 -1.40
C SER A 175 -6.45 -17.59 0.04
N LEU A 176 -5.84 -18.33 0.96
CA LEU A 176 -5.74 -17.92 2.37
C LEU A 176 -4.48 -17.07 2.56
N PRO A 177 -4.57 -15.74 2.66
CA PRO A 177 -3.42 -14.90 2.96
C PRO A 177 -2.78 -15.29 4.28
N TRP A 178 -1.45 -15.21 4.33
CA TRP A 178 -0.70 -15.64 5.50
C TRP A 178 -0.99 -14.75 6.70
N GLY A 179 -1.49 -15.37 7.78
CA GLY A 179 -1.74 -14.67 9.05
C GLY A 179 -3.12 -14.02 9.18
N ALA A 180 -4.01 -14.17 8.19
CA ALA A 180 -5.41 -13.86 8.39
C ALA A 180 -5.98 -14.65 9.57
N LYS A 181 -6.79 -13.97 10.37
CA LYS A 181 -7.29 -14.50 11.64
C LYS A 181 -8.74 -14.96 11.57
N ASN A 182 -9.51 -14.48 10.59
CA ASN A 182 -10.92 -14.83 10.41
C ASN A 182 -11.14 -16.22 9.79
N CYS A 183 -10.11 -16.78 9.13
CA CYS A 183 -10.09 -18.18 8.74
C CYS A 183 -9.12 -18.98 9.62
N VAL A 184 -9.66 -19.90 10.43
CA VAL A 184 -8.87 -20.71 11.37
C VAL A 184 -8.90 -22.20 11.04
N GLY A 185 -7.88 -22.94 11.50
CA GLY A 185 -7.83 -24.39 11.31
C GLY A 185 -8.80 -25.14 12.23
N GLN A 186 -9.16 -24.55 13.37
CA GLN A 186 -10.06 -25.14 14.37
C GLN A 186 -10.94 -24.06 15.02
N CYS A 187 -12.20 -24.37 15.28
CA CYS A 187 -13.16 -23.44 15.90
C CYS A 187 -12.66 -22.80 17.22
N SER A 188 -11.86 -23.52 18.01
CA SER A 188 -11.31 -23.05 19.28
C SER A 188 -10.25 -21.95 19.16
N GLU A 189 -9.74 -21.71 17.95
CA GLU A 189 -8.76 -20.63 17.69
C GLU A 189 -9.43 -19.25 17.61
N PHE A 190 -10.74 -19.21 17.37
CA PHE A 190 -11.50 -17.97 17.51
C PHE A 190 -11.53 -17.53 18.97
N LYS A 191 -10.84 -16.44 19.25
CA LYS A 191 -10.89 -15.77 20.55
C LYS A 191 -12.17 -14.94 20.60
N SER A 192 -13.25 -15.52 21.13
CA SER A 192 -14.60 -14.93 21.27
C SER A 192 -14.62 -13.40 21.32
N PRO A 193 -15.61 -12.73 20.70
CA PRO A 193 -16.93 -13.27 20.31
C PRO A 193 -16.98 -13.88 18.89
N THR A 194 -17.88 -14.85 18.66
CA THR A 194 -18.21 -15.41 17.33
C THR A 194 -19.73 -15.57 17.18
N ASP A 195 -20.22 -15.69 15.95
CA ASP A 195 -21.63 -16.01 15.66
C ASP A 195 -21.87 -17.52 15.53
N GLY A 196 -20.82 -18.25 15.16
CA GLY A 196 -20.78 -19.70 15.18
C GLY A 196 -19.41 -20.21 14.79
N CYS A 197 -19.37 -21.42 14.24
CA CYS A 197 -18.19 -21.96 13.59
C CYS A 197 -18.66 -22.77 12.39
N PHE A 198 -18.33 -22.29 11.19
CA PHE A 198 -18.84 -22.84 9.95
C PHE A 198 -17.67 -23.30 9.09
N GLN A 199 -17.75 -24.53 8.59
CA GLN A 199 -16.70 -25.09 7.76
C GLN A 199 -16.68 -24.42 6.37
N GLY A 200 -15.48 -24.21 5.83
CA GLY A 200 -15.19 -23.50 4.60
C GLY A 200 -14.82 -22.04 4.86
N CYS A 201 -13.54 -21.69 4.70
CA CYS A 201 -13.06 -20.30 4.80
C CYS A 201 -11.76 -20.17 4.02
N SER A 202 -11.81 -19.59 2.82
CA SER A 202 -10.82 -19.69 1.74
C SER A 202 -10.57 -21.14 1.26
N ARG A 203 -10.40 -22.08 2.18
CA ARG A 203 -10.19 -23.51 1.97
C ARG A 203 -11.29 -24.33 2.65
N LYS A 204 -11.53 -25.53 2.13
CA LYS A 204 -12.55 -26.47 2.66
C LYS A 204 -12.26 -26.98 4.07
N ASP A 205 -10.99 -27.00 4.46
CA ASP A 205 -10.49 -27.51 5.75
C ASP A 205 -10.32 -26.42 6.82
N TYR A 206 -10.75 -25.19 6.53
CA TYR A 206 -10.73 -24.06 7.45
C TYR A 206 -12.15 -23.68 7.89
N TYR A 207 -12.25 -22.88 8.94
CA TYR A 207 -13.51 -22.44 9.53
C TYR A 207 -13.59 -20.92 9.56
N ARG A 208 -14.80 -20.41 9.32
CA ARG A 208 -15.20 -19.00 9.48
C ARG A 208 -16.09 -18.81 10.71
N SER A 209 -16.14 -17.59 11.21
CA SER A 209 -16.79 -17.25 12.49
C SER A 209 -18.28 -16.90 12.38
N ILE A 210 -18.77 -16.70 11.15
CA ILE A 210 -20.14 -16.35 10.79
C ILE A 210 -20.56 -17.17 9.56
N ASP A 211 -21.85 -17.50 9.43
CA ASP A 211 -22.31 -18.23 8.26
C ASP A 211 -22.21 -17.33 7.02
N GLU A 212 -22.93 -16.21 7.00
CA GLU A 212 -22.97 -15.26 5.88
C GLU A 212 -22.48 -13.87 6.30
N GLY A 213 -21.16 -13.67 6.28
CA GLY A 213 -20.51 -12.37 6.49
C GLY A 213 -20.15 -11.66 5.18
N ILE A 214 -19.81 -10.37 5.26
CA ILE A 214 -19.34 -9.58 4.10
C ILE A 214 -18.10 -10.15 3.42
N MET A 215 -17.23 -10.81 4.18
CA MET A 215 -16.04 -11.47 3.63
C MET A 215 -16.39 -12.76 2.86
N ARG A 216 -17.65 -13.22 2.91
CA ARG A 216 -18.14 -14.39 2.15
C ARG A 216 -19.08 -14.01 1.01
N THR A 217 -20.00 -13.08 1.25
CA THR A 217 -21.07 -12.70 0.32
C THR A 217 -21.36 -11.21 0.40
N LEU A 218 -21.77 -10.62 -0.72
CA LEU A 218 -22.18 -9.21 -0.79
C LEU A 218 -23.65 -8.97 -0.41
N ASP A 219 -24.41 -10.03 -0.16
CA ASP A 219 -25.79 -9.96 0.30
C ASP A 219 -25.89 -9.70 1.82
N SER A 220 -24.76 -9.78 2.54
CA SER A 220 -24.67 -9.48 3.97
C SER A 220 -24.31 -8.00 4.21
N ASN A 221 -24.77 -7.47 5.35
CA ASN A 221 -24.47 -6.11 5.82
C ASN A 221 -23.75 -6.10 7.17
N THR A 222 -23.06 -7.19 7.51
CA THR A 222 -22.23 -7.34 8.73
C THR A 222 -20.99 -8.16 8.41
N PHE A 223 -19.88 -7.88 9.09
CA PHE A 223 -18.71 -8.76 9.04
C PHE A 223 -18.86 -9.97 9.97
N GLY A 224 -19.80 -9.93 10.93
CA GLY A 224 -19.88 -10.89 12.03
C GLY A 224 -19.03 -10.46 13.23
N LYS A 225 -19.38 -10.97 14.42
CA LYS A 225 -18.85 -10.49 15.69
C LYS A 225 -17.33 -10.57 15.81
N PHE A 226 -16.75 -11.64 15.29
CA PHE A 226 -15.30 -11.86 15.40
C PHE A 226 -14.53 -10.90 14.50
N ASP A 227 -14.94 -10.78 13.24
CA ASP A 227 -14.29 -9.91 12.26
C ASP A 227 -14.49 -8.43 12.60
N GLU A 228 -15.67 -8.04 13.11
CA GLU A 228 -15.91 -6.70 13.66
C GLU A 228 -14.99 -6.42 14.85
N GLN A 229 -14.75 -7.39 15.74
CA GLN A 229 -13.80 -7.24 16.85
C GLN A 229 -12.36 -7.11 16.36
N LEU A 230 -11.95 -7.89 15.35
CA LEU A 230 -10.62 -7.77 14.75
C LEU A 230 -10.40 -6.39 14.13
N LEU A 231 -11.38 -5.89 13.37
CA LEU A 231 -11.37 -4.56 12.79
C LEU A 231 -11.33 -3.48 13.88
N LYS A 232 -12.14 -3.61 14.93
CA LYS A 232 -12.13 -2.70 16.07
C LYS A 232 -10.76 -2.63 16.74
N ASP A 233 -10.14 -3.76 17.05
CA ASP A 233 -8.80 -3.83 17.64
C ASP A 233 -7.74 -3.16 16.75
N LYS A 234 -7.89 -3.26 15.42
CA LYS A 234 -7.02 -2.60 14.45
C LYS A 234 -7.23 -1.09 14.43
N LEU A 235 -8.48 -0.64 14.37
CA LEU A 235 -8.86 0.78 14.42
C LEU A 235 -8.37 1.44 15.70
N GLU A 236 -8.63 0.84 16.87
CA GLU A 236 -8.19 1.36 18.17
C GLU A 236 -6.66 1.48 18.24
N ARG A 237 -5.92 0.48 17.75
CA ARG A 237 -4.45 0.55 17.71
C ARG A 237 -3.94 1.64 16.78
N LYS A 238 -4.52 1.82 15.59
CA LYS A 238 -4.14 2.90 14.67
C LYS A 238 -4.38 4.27 15.32
N ILE A 239 -5.56 4.48 15.87
CA ILE A 239 -5.95 5.72 16.55
C ILE A 239 -5.07 5.99 17.78
N ALA A 240 -4.73 4.97 18.57
CA ALA A 240 -3.88 5.11 19.74
C ALA A 240 -2.41 5.38 19.38
N LYS A 241 -1.87 4.74 18.32
CA LYS A 241 -0.49 4.99 17.84
C LYS A 241 -0.28 6.44 17.39
N GLY A 242 -1.33 7.11 16.91
CA GLY A 242 -1.29 8.56 16.62
C GLY A 242 -0.90 9.41 17.83
N LYS A 243 -1.26 8.98 19.05
CA LYS A 243 -0.98 9.73 20.29
C LYS A 243 0.46 9.62 20.77
N SER A 244 1.17 8.53 20.49
CA SER A 244 2.41 8.19 21.22
C SER A 244 3.71 8.54 20.51
N ARG A 245 3.72 8.81 19.20
CA ARG A 245 4.97 9.00 18.44
C ARG A 245 5.45 10.44 18.26
N PHE A 246 4.70 11.45 18.69
CA PHE A 246 5.09 12.88 18.54
C PHE A 246 5.38 13.61 19.87
N ILE A 247 5.88 12.91 20.89
CA ILE A 247 6.22 13.51 22.20
C ILE A 247 7.40 14.53 22.13
N GLY A 248 8.09 14.65 20.99
CA GLY A 248 9.23 15.57 20.83
C GLY A 248 9.02 16.82 19.96
N PHE A 249 7.86 16.99 19.29
CA PHE A 249 7.62 18.13 18.42
C PHE A 249 6.42 18.93 18.93
N LEU A 250 6.72 20.02 19.65
CA LEU A 250 5.75 21.00 20.14
C LEU A 250 4.81 21.47 19.02
N VAL A 251 3.58 20.97 19.10
CA VAL A 251 2.30 21.44 18.54
C VAL A 251 2.42 22.73 17.72
N ARG A 252 2.59 22.59 16.41
CA ARG A 252 2.11 23.59 15.45
C ARG A 252 0.81 23.08 14.85
N LYS A 253 -0.30 23.73 15.22
CA LYS A 253 -1.63 23.64 14.59
C LYS A 253 -1.53 23.25 13.13
N LEU A 254 -2.10 22.11 12.72
CA LEU A 254 -2.57 21.79 11.35
C LEU A 254 -1.69 22.31 10.18
N SER A 255 -0.40 22.54 10.38
CA SER A 255 0.54 22.72 9.28
C SER A 255 0.77 21.30 8.84
N GLY A 256 -0.02 20.87 7.85
CA GLY A 256 -0.10 19.50 7.38
C GLY A 256 1.28 18.92 7.07
N CYS A 257 1.31 17.63 6.75
CA CYS A 257 2.51 16.94 6.28
C CYS A 257 3.12 17.54 4.99
N GLU A 258 2.64 18.69 4.52
CA GLU A 258 3.22 19.52 3.47
C GLU A 258 4.71 19.82 3.63
N ARG A 259 5.24 19.82 4.85
CA ARG A 259 6.68 20.01 5.12
C ARG A 259 7.39 18.73 5.55
N SER A 260 6.66 17.64 5.64
CA SER A 260 7.19 16.32 5.93
C SER A 260 7.76 15.72 4.65
N TYR A 261 8.65 14.75 4.84
CA TYR A 261 9.19 13.94 3.78
C TYR A 261 9.06 12.47 4.15
N TYR A 262 9.07 11.61 3.14
CA TYR A 262 9.09 10.17 3.31
C TYR A 262 9.92 9.51 2.21
N TYR A 263 10.54 8.39 2.53
CA TYR A 263 11.14 7.52 1.54
C TYR A 263 10.05 6.67 0.91
N LEU A 264 10.03 6.63 -0.42
CA LEU A 264 9.24 5.68 -1.19
C LEU A 264 10.17 4.64 -1.80
N LEU A 265 10.09 3.41 -1.29
CA LEU A 265 10.90 2.29 -1.76
C LEU A 265 10.10 1.46 -2.74
N GLU A 266 10.65 1.18 -3.92
CA GLU A 266 10.18 0.12 -4.80
C GLU A 266 10.99 -1.14 -4.51
N LEU A 267 10.29 -2.21 -4.12
CA LEU A 267 10.88 -3.49 -3.78
C LEU A 267 10.50 -4.51 -4.85
N ALA A 268 11.46 -5.36 -5.22
CA ALA A 268 11.21 -6.53 -6.05
C ALA A 268 11.49 -7.81 -5.26
N ARG A 269 10.62 -8.80 -5.44
CA ARG A 269 10.79 -10.15 -4.89
C ARG A 269 11.35 -11.07 -5.96
N ASP A 270 12.42 -11.81 -5.66
CA ASP A 270 12.92 -12.86 -6.54
C ASP A 270 12.12 -14.18 -6.38
N LYS A 271 12.45 -15.18 -7.20
CA LYS A 271 11.79 -16.50 -7.17
C LYS A 271 11.95 -17.25 -5.84
N ASN A 272 12.89 -16.84 -4.98
CA ASN A 272 13.15 -17.43 -3.66
C ASN A 272 12.53 -16.62 -2.52
N GLY A 273 11.74 -15.59 -2.83
CA GLY A 273 11.17 -14.68 -1.84
C GLY A 273 12.13 -13.59 -1.38
N LYS A 274 13.36 -13.54 -1.90
CA LYS A 274 14.36 -12.53 -1.50
C LYS A 274 13.96 -11.18 -2.09
N LEU A 275 13.73 -10.22 -1.21
CA LEU A 275 13.55 -8.81 -1.56
C LEU A 275 14.84 -8.18 -2.12
N SER A 276 14.67 -7.10 -2.87
CA SER A 276 15.73 -6.19 -3.30
C SER A 276 15.12 -4.81 -3.54
N VAL A 277 15.87 -3.75 -3.25
CA VAL A 277 15.44 -2.38 -3.57
C VAL A 277 15.70 -2.12 -5.05
N VAL A 278 14.64 -1.94 -5.82
CA VAL A 278 14.69 -1.56 -7.24
C VAL A 278 15.02 -0.08 -7.35
N SER A 279 14.33 0.73 -6.54
CA SER A 279 14.54 2.17 -6.51
C SER A 279 14.08 2.77 -5.19
N LYS A 280 14.63 3.93 -4.87
CA LYS A 280 14.35 4.71 -3.65
C LYS A 280 14.23 6.17 -4.03
N SER A 281 13.13 6.82 -3.66
CA SER A 281 12.95 8.26 -3.81
C SER A 281 12.63 8.90 -2.46
N LEU A 282 12.99 10.18 -2.34
CA LEU A 282 12.56 11.03 -1.24
C LEU A 282 11.39 11.86 -1.74
N GLU A 283 10.23 11.69 -1.12
CA GLU A 283 8.99 12.34 -1.52
C GLU A 283 8.56 13.34 -0.45
N ARG A 284 7.90 14.41 -0.88
CA ARG A 284 7.33 15.41 0.02
C ARG A 284 5.89 15.01 0.37
N GLY A 285 5.49 15.18 1.63
CA GLY A 285 4.13 14.89 2.08
C GLY A 285 4.01 13.87 3.20
N CYS A 286 2.83 13.30 3.35
CA CYS A 286 2.46 12.22 4.25
C CYS A 286 2.88 10.86 3.69
N ALA A 287 3.65 10.07 4.47
CA ALA A 287 3.95 8.69 4.08
C ALA A 287 2.69 7.80 4.01
N GLY A 288 1.69 8.07 4.85
CA GLY A 288 0.52 7.21 5.03
C GLY A 288 0.83 5.84 5.63
N SER A 289 -0.17 4.94 5.61
CA SER A 289 -0.01 3.53 5.99
C SER A 289 0.43 2.68 4.80
N ASN A 290 1.04 1.53 5.06
CA ASN A 290 1.32 0.50 4.05
C ASN A 290 0.27 -0.64 4.13
N GLY A 291 -1.01 -0.33 4.41
CA GLY A 291 -2.01 -1.38 4.68
C GLY A 291 -1.79 -2.17 5.98
N GLU A 292 -2.39 -3.36 6.05
CA GLU A 292 -2.40 -4.23 7.23
C GLU A 292 -2.10 -5.67 6.81
N GLY A 293 -1.00 -6.23 7.31
CA GLY A 293 -0.53 -7.55 6.95
C GLY A 293 0.63 -8.01 7.80
N ARG A 294 1.21 -9.16 7.47
CA ARG A 294 2.34 -9.73 8.23
C ARG A 294 3.71 -9.19 7.81
N GLY A 295 3.81 -8.46 6.71
CA GLY A 295 5.04 -7.77 6.38
C GLY A 295 5.34 -6.72 7.44
N VAL A 296 6.59 -6.62 7.89
CA VAL A 296 6.99 -5.62 8.89
C VAL A 296 8.11 -4.74 8.34
N VAL A 297 7.96 -3.44 8.49
CA VAL A 297 8.96 -2.42 8.14
C VAL A 297 9.39 -1.75 9.44
N GLN A 298 10.66 -1.96 9.80
CA GLN A 298 11.29 -1.35 10.97
C GLN A 298 12.30 -0.30 10.51
N VAL A 299 12.17 0.93 10.99
CA VAL A 299 13.22 1.95 10.80
C VAL A 299 14.15 1.87 12.00
N LEU A 300 15.43 1.73 11.72
CA LEU A 300 16.47 1.52 12.72
C LEU A 300 17.32 2.80 12.88
N ASP A 301 17.64 3.13 14.13
CA ASP A 301 18.63 4.15 14.45
C ASP A 301 20.07 3.62 14.32
N LYS A 302 21.05 4.48 14.63
CA LYS A 302 22.49 4.13 14.60
C LYS A 302 22.90 3.02 15.59
N GLN A 303 22.07 2.77 16.59
CA GLN A 303 22.27 1.72 17.59
C GLN A 303 21.47 0.45 17.24
N ARG A 304 20.83 0.41 16.06
CA ARG A 304 19.95 -0.66 15.58
C ARG A 304 18.70 -0.87 16.42
N HIS A 305 18.22 0.17 17.12
CA HIS A 305 16.91 0.13 17.77
C HIS A 305 15.82 0.53 16.79
N ALA A 306 14.70 -0.19 16.83
CA ALA A 306 13.53 0.17 16.03
C ALA A 306 12.86 1.43 16.60
N ILE A 307 12.99 2.55 15.88
CA ILE A 307 12.34 3.82 16.22
C ILE A 307 10.95 3.93 15.59
N LEU A 308 10.71 3.18 14.52
CA LEU A 308 9.43 3.05 13.85
C LEU A 308 9.22 1.59 13.47
N GLU A 309 7.97 1.15 13.60
CA GLU A 309 7.50 -0.13 13.08
C GLU A 309 6.16 0.09 12.40
N LYS A 310 6.01 -0.46 11.19
CA LYS A 310 4.78 -0.47 10.38
C LYS A 310 4.54 -1.86 9.83
N GLU A 311 3.27 -2.25 9.79
CA GLU A 311 2.82 -3.46 9.08
C GLU A 311 2.59 -3.13 7.59
N PHE A 312 2.67 -4.15 6.74
CA PHE A 312 2.22 -4.06 5.35
C PHE A 312 1.70 -5.39 4.79
N ASP A 313 0.91 -5.29 3.72
CA ASP A 313 0.44 -6.44 2.95
C ASP A 313 0.80 -6.30 1.47
N ALA A 314 1.49 -7.32 0.95
CA ALA A 314 1.84 -7.43 -0.46
C ALA A 314 0.93 -8.42 -1.21
N THR A 315 -0.22 -8.77 -0.62
CA THR A 315 -1.27 -9.57 -1.24
C THR A 315 -2.28 -8.65 -1.92
N LEU A 316 -2.52 -8.88 -3.21
CA LEU A 316 -3.58 -8.25 -4.00
C LEU A 316 -4.78 -9.17 -3.99
N PHE A 317 -5.88 -8.70 -3.40
CA PHE A 317 -7.19 -9.34 -3.43
C PHE A 317 -7.96 -8.87 -4.67
N THR A 318 -8.61 -9.79 -5.38
CA THR A 318 -9.35 -9.47 -6.63
C THR A 318 -10.71 -10.15 -6.63
N ASP A 319 -11.68 -9.48 -6.02
CA ASP A 319 -12.97 -10.07 -5.71
C ASP A 319 -14.05 -9.58 -6.67
N GLY A 320 -14.82 -10.55 -7.14
CA GLY A 320 -15.80 -10.37 -8.19
C GLY A 320 -17.11 -11.05 -7.84
N ILE A 321 -18.19 -10.44 -8.31
CA ILE A 321 -19.51 -11.04 -8.26
C ILE A 321 -19.61 -12.04 -9.41
N SER A 322 -19.86 -13.31 -9.08
CA SER A 322 -20.27 -14.29 -10.09
C SER A 322 -21.51 -13.78 -10.83
N GLU A 323 -21.47 -13.76 -12.17
CA GLU A 323 -22.56 -13.20 -13.00
C GLU A 323 -23.94 -13.83 -12.71
N ASN A 324 -23.95 -15.04 -12.14
CA ASN A 324 -25.17 -15.84 -11.96
C ASN A 324 -25.61 -16.06 -10.51
N THR A 325 -24.72 -15.92 -9.51
CA THR A 325 -25.00 -16.42 -8.15
C THR A 325 -24.93 -15.38 -7.04
N ASN A 326 -24.57 -14.12 -7.32
CA ASN A 326 -24.18 -13.11 -6.31
C ASN A 326 -23.07 -13.56 -5.35
N GLU A 327 -22.60 -14.81 -5.46
CA GLU A 327 -21.47 -15.34 -4.72
C GLU A 327 -20.20 -14.62 -5.14
N LEU A 328 -19.37 -14.34 -4.15
CA LEU A 328 -18.05 -13.83 -4.38
C LEU A 328 -17.14 -14.95 -4.91
N THR A 329 -16.36 -14.59 -5.91
CA THR A 329 -15.26 -15.41 -6.42
C THR A 329 -14.08 -14.49 -6.66
N GLY A 330 -12.88 -14.99 -6.40
CA GLY A 330 -11.70 -14.15 -6.45
C GLY A 330 -10.42 -14.95 -6.47
N GLU A 331 -9.35 -14.23 -6.75
CA GLU A 331 -8.00 -14.75 -6.73
C GLU A 331 -7.14 -13.77 -5.93
N SER A 332 -6.19 -14.30 -5.17
CA SER A 332 -5.16 -13.46 -4.56
C SER A 332 -3.86 -13.59 -5.34
N PHE A 333 -3.15 -12.48 -5.48
CA PHE A 333 -1.86 -12.43 -6.16
C PHE A 333 -0.82 -11.78 -5.26
N GLU A 334 0.44 -12.16 -5.44
CA GLU A 334 1.57 -11.43 -4.89
C GLU A 334 2.31 -10.77 -6.04
N PRO A 335 2.18 -9.45 -6.25
CA PRO A 335 2.92 -8.75 -7.29
C PRO A 335 4.44 -8.89 -7.06
N ASP A 336 5.18 -9.11 -8.15
CA ASP A 336 6.65 -9.20 -8.11
C ASP A 336 7.30 -7.92 -7.61
N ARG A 337 6.60 -6.78 -7.73
CA ARG A 337 7.04 -5.46 -7.30
C ARG A 337 5.97 -4.77 -6.49
N PHE A 338 6.41 -4.05 -5.47
CA PHE A 338 5.53 -3.29 -4.58
C PHE A 338 6.24 -2.08 -3.99
N TYR A 339 5.48 -1.16 -3.41
CA TYR A 339 6.03 0.03 -2.78
C TYR A 339 5.83 0.02 -1.26
N VAL A 340 6.73 0.70 -0.56
CA VAL A 340 6.64 0.93 0.88
C VAL A 340 6.98 2.39 1.16
N SER A 341 6.14 3.06 1.93
CA SER A 341 6.33 4.43 2.38
C SER A 341 6.85 4.49 3.83
N ILE A 342 7.93 5.24 4.02
CA ILE A 342 8.66 5.34 5.29
C ILE A 342 8.82 6.81 5.63
N PRO A 343 8.18 7.34 6.69
CA PRO A 343 8.36 8.73 7.07
C PRO A 343 9.83 8.98 7.43
N VAL A 344 10.35 10.11 6.98
CA VAL A 344 11.69 10.59 7.38
C VAL A 344 11.59 11.03 8.84
N THR A 345 12.51 10.54 9.65
CA THR A 345 12.58 10.85 11.09
C THR A 345 13.88 11.59 11.37
N ARG A 346 14.29 11.70 12.65
CA ARG A 346 15.64 12.15 12.97
C ARG A 346 16.43 10.97 13.51
N GLY A 347 17.56 10.70 12.88
CA GLY A 347 18.50 9.68 13.35
C GLY A 347 18.29 8.29 12.75
N GLU A 348 17.42 8.12 11.74
CA GLU A 348 17.39 6.89 10.97
C GLU A 348 18.72 6.64 10.23
N GLU A 349 19.12 5.38 10.17
CA GLU A 349 20.26 4.91 9.37
C GLU A 349 19.80 3.92 8.30
N SER A 350 18.98 2.95 8.72
CA SER A 350 18.53 1.86 7.85
C SER A 350 17.06 1.51 8.07
N VAL A 351 16.52 0.74 7.12
CA VAL A 351 15.22 0.09 7.23
C VAL A 351 15.42 -1.41 7.13
N ARG A 352 14.83 -2.14 8.07
CA ARG A 352 14.70 -3.59 8.04
C ARG A 352 13.29 -3.97 7.59
N ILE A 353 13.18 -4.76 6.54
CA ILE A 353 11.91 -5.25 5.99
C ILE A 353 11.87 -6.76 6.17
N GLU A 354 10.81 -7.24 6.82
CA GLU A 354 10.58 -8.66 7.08
C GLU A 354 9.33 -9.16 6.37
N THR A 355 9.45 -10.25 5.61
CA THR A 355 8.36 -10.94 4.93
C THR A 355 8.55 -12.44 5.02
N ASN A 356 7.51 -13.20 5.38
CA ASN A 356 7.57 -14.67 5.41
C ASN A 356 8.77 -15.23 6.20
N GLY A 357 9.13 -14.57 7.31
CA GLY A 357 10.27 -14.95 8.15
C GLY A 357 11.66 -14.63 7.58
N GLN A 358 11.74 -14.01 6.40
CA GLN A 358 12.98 -13.47 5.85
C GLN A 358 13.07 -11.98 6.14
N ALA A 359 14.19 -11.52 6.69
CA ALA A 359 14.45 -10.11 6.93
C ALA A 359 15.62 -9.59 6.08
N GLN A 360 15.49 -8.37 5.59
CA GLN A 360 16.54 -7.67 4.86
C GLN A 360 16.67 -6.24 5.35
N GLU A 361 17.90 -5.75 5.40
CA GLU A 361 18.21 -4.40 5.85
C GLU A 361 18.76 -3.57 4.67
N PHE A 362 18.27 -2.35 4.53
CA PHE A 362 18.66 -1.40 3.49
C PHE A 362 19.03 -0.07 4.13
N LYS A 363 20.13 0.54 3.71
CA LYS A 363 20.49 1.88 4.17
C LYS A 363 19.59 2.95 3.55
N LEU A 364 19.18 3.94 4.34
CA LEU A 364 18.29 5.01 3.88
C LEU A 364 19.05 6.19 3.24
N ASP A 365 20.29 6.45 3.65
CA ASP A 365 21.15 7.53 3.13
C ASP A 365 21.62 7.34 1.68
N GLU A 366 21.67 6.11 1.17
CA GLU A 366 22.04 5.82 -0.23
C GLU A 366 20.89 6.08 -1.24
N VAL A 367 20.23 7.24 -1.19
CA VAL A 367 19.20 7.61 -2.20
C VAL A 367 19.85 7.64 -3.56
N GLY A 368 19.35 6.84 -4.51
CA GLY A 368 19.92 6.74 -5.86
C GLY A 368 20.96 5.68 -6.11
N GLY A 369 21.47 5.02 -5.07
CA GLY A 369 22.39 3.90 -5.25
C GLY A 369 21.65 2.74 -5.93
N ARG A 370 21.88 2.52 -7.22
CA ARG A 370 21.55 1.22 -7.83
C ARG A 370 22.48 0.20 -7.19
N ALA A 371 21.94 -0.92 -6.71
CA ALA A 371 22.77 -2.03 -6.27
C ALA A 371 23.70 -2.43 -7.43
N CYS A 372 25.00 -2.19 -7.29
CA CYS A 372 25.98 -2.63 -8.27
C CYS A 372 25.90 -4.15 -8.33
N LYS A 373 25.47 -4.68 -9.49
CA LYS A 373 25.54 -6.11 -9.76
C LYS A 373 27.03 -6.46 -9.81
N ILE A 374 27.56 -7.07 -8.76
CA ILE A 374 28.87 -7.71 -8.81
C ILE A 374 28.67 -8.89 -9.76
N VAL A 375 29.14 -8.75 -11.00
CA VAL A 375 29.10 -9.79 -12.04
C VAL A 375 30.28 -10.72 -11.87
#